data_AF-A0A9D4ZPU1-F1
#
_entry.id   AF-A0A9D4ZPU1-F1
#
_cell.length_a   1.000
_cell.length_b   1.000
_cell.length_c   1.000
_cell.angle_alpha   90.00
_cell.angle_beta   90.00
_cell.angle_gamma   90.00
#
_symmetry.space_group_name_H-M   'P 1'
#
loop_
_entity.id
_entity.type
_entity.pdbx_description
1 polymer ?
#
loop_
_entity_poly.entity_id
_entity_poly.type
_entity_poly.pdbx_seq_one_letter_code
_entity_poly.pdbx_strand_id
1 'polypeptide(L)'
;MMVKRRNKHGRGQTNPIRTIVEQAIVRDVQDDCVYDGYALRKLYAKMQYCVSCAIHSHVFHVRSHIARRVREPPQRFRRNEDMQNQNQRTNVPAARK
;
A
#
# COMPACT_ATOMS: atom_id res chain seq x y z
N MET A 1 -22.05 18.11 -23.16
CA MET A 1 -20.69 17.58 -23.44
C MET A 1 -20.50 16.22 -22.74
N MET A 2 -20.44 15.13 -23.52
CA MET A 2 -20.39 13.75 -23.03
C MET A 2 -18.92 13.33 -22.79
N VAL A 3 -18.42 13.38 -21.55
CA VAL A 3 -17.06 12.93 -21.24
C VAL A 3 -17.05 11.40 -21.12
N LYS A 4 -16.59 10.69 -22.16
CA LYS A 4 -16.28 9.25 -22.11
C LYS A 4 -15.25 8.99 -20.99
N ARG A 5 -15.72 8.51 -19.83
CA ARG A 5 -14.86 8.24 -18.64
C ARG A 5 -14.13 6.90 -18.67
N ARG A 6 -14.48 5.99 -19.58
CA ARG A 6 -13.83 4.67 -19.69
C ARG A 6 -12.54 4.79 -20.49
N ASN A 7 -11.41 4.47 -19.86
CA ASN A 7 -10.17 4.24 -20.60
C ASN A 7 -10.27 2.86 -21.28
N LYS A 8 -10.41 2.84 -22.61
CA LYS A 8 -10.50 1.59 -23.38
C LYS A 8 -9.14 0.84 -23.42
N HIS A 9 -8.06 1.52 -23.02
CA HIS A 9 -6.70 0.99 -22.98
C HIS A 9 -6.13 1.07 -21.56
N GLY A 10 -5.85 -0.07 -20.93
CA GLY A 10 -4.91 -0.16 -19.80
C GLY A 10 -5.48 0.15 -18.41
N ARG A 11 -5.40 -0.86 -17.53
CA ARG A 11 -5.97 -0.93 -16.18
C ARG A 11 -5.14 -0.13 -15.16
N GLY A 12 -5.57 1.08 -14.80
CA GLY A 12 -4.99 1.89 -13.71
C GLY A 12 -5.52 1.54 -12.32
N GLN A 13 -5.59 0.25 -11.97
CA GLN A 13 -6.05 -0.19 -10.64
C GLN A 13 -4.85 -0.54 -9.76
N THR A 14 -4.75 0.13 -8.62
CA THR A 14 -3.83 -0.26 -7.56
C THR A 14 -4.43 -1.46 -6.82
N ASN A 15 -4.07 -2.65 -7.27
CA ASN A 15 -4.50 -3.88 -6.62
C ASN A 15 -3.91 -3.95 -5.21
N PRO A 16 -4.73 -4.23 -4.18
CA PRO A 16 -4.21 -4.44 -2.84
C PRO A 16 -3.30 -5.67 -2.86
N ILE A 17 -2.05 -5.46 -2.46
CA ILE A 17 -1.13 -6.55 -2.12
C ILE A 17 -1.18 -6.66 -0.60
N ARG A 18 -1.57 -7.83 -0.10
CA ARG A 18 -1.67 -8.10 1.34
C ARG A 18 -0.86 -9.36 1.66
N THR A 19 -0.35 -9.47 2.88
CA THR A 19 0.15 -10.76 3.37
C THR A 19 -1.04 -11.71 3.61
N ILE A 20 -0.83 -13.02 3.52
CA ILE A 20 -1.88 -14.00 3.87
C ILE A 20 -2.23 -13.91 5.36
N VAL A 21 -1.22 -13.68 6.19
CA VAL A 21 -1.36 -13.56 7.64
C VAL A 21 -1.50 -12.08 8.02
N GLU A 22 -2.33 -11.81 9.03
CA GLU A 22 -2.43 -10.49 9.65
C GLU A 22 -1.17 -10.13 10.43
N GLN A 23 -0.76 -8.87 10.41
CA GLN A 23 0.50 -8.41 11.00
C GLN A 23 0.67 -8.73 12.49
N ALA A 24 -0.43 -8.83 13.24
CA ALA A 24 -0.40 -9.18 14.67
C ALA A 24 0.04 -10.63 14.92
N ILE A 25 -0.25 -11.54 13.99
CA ILE A 25 -0.06 -12.99 14.13
C ILE A 25 1.23 -13.46 13.44
N VAL A 26 1.94 -12.56 12.74
CA VAL A 26 3.15 -12.91 11.98
C VAL A 26 4.25 -13.51 12.88
N ARG A 27 4.37 -13.04 14.13
CA ARG A 27 5.37 -13.53 15.09
C ARG A 27 5.05 -14.96 15.52
N ASP A 28 3.83 -15.19 16.01
CA ASP A 28 3.39 -16.51 16.47
C ASP A 28 3.53 -17.57 15.36
N VAL A 29 3.16 -17.22 14.13
CA VAL A 29 3.31 -18.13 12.98
C VAL A 29 4.78 -18.42 12.69
N GLN A 30 5.68 -17.46 12.87
CA GLN A 30 7.11 -17.69 12.68
C GLN A 30 7.72 -18.54 13.80
N ASP A 31 7.26 -18.36 15.03
CA ASP A 31 7.73 -19.13 16.19
C ASP A 31 7.25 -20.60 16.12
N ASP A 32 6.07 -20.85 15.57
CA ASP A 32 5.49 -22.20 15.37
C ASP A 32 5.93 -22.88 14.05
N CYS A 33 6.73 -22.21 13.21
CA CYS A 33 7.20 -22.78 11.94
C CYS A 33 8.34 -23.78 12.16
N VAL A 34 8.23 -24.95 11.52
CA VAL A 34 9.31 -25.97 11.48
C VAL A 34 10.54 -25.47 10.71
N TYR A 35 10.36 -24.50 9.81
CA TYR A 35 11.42 -23.91 9.00
C TYR A 35 11.79 -22.52 9.52
N ASP A 36 13.05 -22.35 9.90
CA ASP A 36 13.61 -21.05 10.27
C ASP A 36 13.57 -20.08 9.09
N GLY A 37 12.92 -18.93 9.28
CA GLY A 37 12.87 -17.85 8.28
C GLY A 37 11.90 -18.09 7.12
N TYR A 38 10.85 -18.89 7.32
CA TYR A 38 9.83 -19.10 6.28
C TYR A 38 9.22 -17.80 5.76
N ALA A 39 9.32 -17.56 4.44
CA ALA A 39 8.81 -16.37 3.81
C ALA A 39 7.30 -16.47 3.57
N LEU A 40 6.51 -15.72 4.34
CA LEU A 40 5.06 -15.66 4.17
C LEU A 40 4.69 -15.11 2.78
N ARG A 41 3.84 -15.88 2.07
CA ARG A 41 3.38 -15.53 0.73
C ARG A 41 2.44 -14.32 0.76
N LYS A 42 2.48 -13.54 -0.33
CA LYS A 42 1.59 -12.39 -0.56
C LYS A 42 0.35 -12.80 -1.36
N LEU A 43 -0.79 -12.27 -0.97
CA LEU A 43 -2.06 -12.29 -1.68
C LEU A 43 -2.11 -11.17 -2.71
N TYR A 44 -2.33 -11.55 -3.96
CA TYR A 44 -2.50 -10.64 -5.09
C TYR A 44 -3.93 -10.77 -5.61
N ALA A 45 -4.80 -9.85 -5.19
CA ALA A 45 -6.20 -9.83 -5.61
C ALA A 45 -6.49 -8.62 -6.49
N LYS A 46 -7.12 -8.85 -7.64
CA LYS A 46 -7.53 -7.78 -8.56
C LYS A 46 -8.98 -7.39 -8.31
N MET A 47 -9.19 -6.30 -7.57
CA MET A 47 -10.54 -5.83 -7.21
C MET A 47 -11.15 -5.02 -8.35
N GLN A 48 -12.31 -5.44 -8.87
CA GLN A 48 -13.15 -4.64 -9.77
C GLN A 48 -14.36 -4.10 -9.01
N TYR A 49 -14.61 -2.80 -9.10
CA TYR A 49 -15.78 -2.19 -8.50
C TYR A 49 -16.67 -1.57 -9.58
N CYS A 50 -17.98 -1.64 -9.35
CA CYS A 50 -18.93 -0.78 -10.02
C CYS A 50 -18.77 0.68 -9.51
N VAL A 51 -19.24 1.68 -10.28
CA VAL A 51 -19.05 3.09 -9.89
C VAL A 51 -19.72 3.41 -8.54
N SER A 52 -20.93 2.88 -8.31
CA SER A 52 -21.63 3.06 -7.03
C SER A 52 -20.90 2.38 -5.87
N CYS A 53 -20.47 1.13 -6.05
CA CYS A 53 -19.71 0.34 -5.08
C CYS A 53 -18.47 1.10 -4.58
N ALA A 54 -17.73 1.70 -5.52
CA ALA A 54 -16.48 2.38 -5.19
C ALA A 54 -16.68 3.75 -4.52
N ILE A 55 -17.84 4.39 -4.69
CA ILE A 55 -18.21 5.60 -3.93
C ILE A 55 -18.64 5.20 -2.52
N HIS A 56 -19.43 4.13 -2.39
CA HIS A 56 -19.88 3.62 -1.09
C HIS A 56 -18.73 3.16 -0.19
N SER A 57 -17.74 2.44 -0.74
CA SER A 57 -16.57 1.99 0.02
C SER A 57 -15.45 3.03 0.11
N HIS A 58 -15.71 4.30 -0.23
CA HIS A 58 -14.75 5.41 -0.18
C HIS A 58 -13.45 5.19 -0.95
N VAL A 59 -13.48 4.37 -2.01
CA VAL A 59 -12.32 4.20 -2.90
C VAL A 59 -12.22 5.39 -3.85
N PHE A 60 -13.36 5.90 -4.33
CA PHE A 60 -13.45 7.14 -5.09
C PHE A 60 -14.07 8.27 -4.27
N HIS A 61 -13.59 9.47 -4.52
CA HIS A 61 -14.10 10.70 -3.93
C HIS A 61 -14.59 11.63 -5.05
N VAL A 62 -15.70 12.33 -4.81
CA VAL A 62 -16.21 13.34 -5.74
C VAL A 62 -15.25 14.52 -5.76
N ARG A 63 -14.79 14.94 -6.95
CA ARG A 63 -13.86 16.05 -7.15
C ARG A 63 -14.53 17.20 -7.92
N SER A 64 -14.06 18.43 -7.69
CA SER A 64 -14.51 19.63 -8.42
C SER A 64 -14.30 19.49 -9.93
N HIS A 65 -14.98 20.33 -10.72
CA HIS A 65 -14.91 20.26 -12.19
C HIS A 65 -13.46 20.38 -12.72
N ILE A 66 -12.66 21.28 -12.15
CA ILE A 66 -11.26 21.49 -12.53
C ILE A 66 -10.40 20.30 -12.09
N ALA A 67 -10.54 19.84 -10.84
CA ALA A 67 -9.75 18.74 -10.27
C ALA A 67 -10.09 17.36 -10.88
N ARG A 68 -11.20 17.21 -11.61
CA ARG A 68 -11.50 16.01 -12.39
C ARG A 68 -10.60 15.84 -13.61
N ARG A 69 -9.98 16.92 -14.10
CA ARG A 69 -9.04 16.86 -15.24
C ARG A 69 -7.70 16.25 -14.84
N VAL A 70 -7.31 16.34 -13.57
CA VAL A 70 -6.11 15.70 -13.02
C VAL A 70 -6.35 14.17 -12.94
N ARG A 71 -5.54 13.41 -13.68
CA ARG A 71 -5.62 11.95 -13.80
C ARG A 71 -4.48 11.21 -13.08
N GLU A 72 -3.59 11.95 -12.43
CA GLU A 72 -2.51 11.36 -11.65
C GLU A 72 -3.07 10.66 -10.40
N PRO A 73 -2.56 9.46 -10.06
CA PRO A 73 -2.96 8.80 -8.82
C PRO A 73 -2.49 9.62 -7.62
N PRO A 74 -3.26 9.67 -6.52
CA PRO A 74 -2.83 10.38 -5.31
C PRO A 74 -1.54 9.75 -4.78
N GLN A 75 -0.53 10.59 -4.50
CA GLN A 75 0.74 10.14 -3.94
C GLN A 75 0.55 9.70 -2.49
N ARG A 76 0.99 8.49 -2.15
CA ARG A 76 0.96 7.98 -0.79
C ARG A 76 2.17 8.52 -0.05
N PHE A 77 1.99 9.55 0.76
CA PHE A 77 3.03 10.02 1.67
C PHE A 77 3.31 8.91 2.70
N ARG A 78 4.53 8.37 2.67
CA ARG A 78 5.02 7.52 3.76
C ARG A 78 5.32 8.45 4.93
N ARG A 79 4.55 8.34 6.02
CA ARG A 79 4.87 9.02 7.27
C ARG A 79 6.12 8.33 7.84
N ASN A 80 7.25 9.04 7.76
CA ASN A 80 8.51 8.83 8.48
C ASN A 80 9.53 7.85 7.86
N GLU A 81 10.30 8.32 6.88
CA GLU A 81 11.66 7.81 6.61
C GLU A 81 12.73 8.65 7.38
N ASP A 82 12.38 9.83 7.91
CA ASP A 82 13.32 10.75 8.55
C ASP A 82 13.69 10.40 10.01
N MET A 83 12.86 9.65 10.75
CA MET A 83 13.16 9.32 12.16
C MET A 83 14.05 8.09 12.36
N GLN A 84 14.12 7.15 11.40
CA GLN A 84 14.89 5.89 11.59
C GLN A 84 16.39 6.06 11.32
N ASN A 85 16.80 7.05 10.51
CA ASN A 85 18.20 7.28 10.15
C ASN A 85 19.01 7.98 11.27
N GLN A 86 18.35 8.57 12.28
CA GLN A 86 19.02 9.18 13.43
C GLN A 86 19.48 8.13 14.47
N ASN A 87 18.70 7.05 14.67
CA ASN A 87 19.03 6.00 15.65
C ASN A 87 20.15 5.05 15.19
N GLN A 88 20.51 5.07 13.91
CA GLN A 88 21.65 4.31 13.38
C GLN A 88 22.99 5.05 13.54
N ARG A 89 22.98 6.39 13.69
CA ARG A 89 24.21 7.19 13.85
C ARG A 89 24.74 7.20 15.29
N THR A 90 23.89 6.95 16.28
CA THR A 90 24.26 6.99 17.71
C THR A 90 24.81 5.68 18.25
N ASN A 91 24.74 4.58 17.49
CA ASN A 91 25.16 3.24 17.91
C ASN A 91 26.51 2.80 17.30
N VAL A 92 27.45 3.73 17.08
CA VAL A 92 28.84 3.37 16.80
C VAL A 92 29.52 3.09 18.15
N PRO A 93 29.92 1.84 18.47
CA PRO A 93 30.65 1.58 19.70
C PRO A 93 32.01 2.28 19.65
N ALA A 94 32.30 3.08 20.67
CA ALA A 94 33.58 3.75 20.83
C ALA A 94 34.72 2.72 20.75
N ALA A 95 35.59 2.87 19.76
CA ALA A 95 36.79 2.05 19.61
C ALA A 95 37.64 2.11 20.89
N ARG A 96 37.90 0.95 21.48
CA ARG A 96 38.72 0.76 22.67
C ARG A 96 40.18 1.10 22.31
N LYS A 97 40.76 2.10 22.98
CA LYS A 97 42.21 2.35 23.00
C LYS A 97 42.90 1.30 23.86
#